data_AF-A0A817R2H7-F1
#
_entry.id   AF-A0A817R2H7-F1
#
_cell.length_a   1.000
_cell.length_b   1.000
_cell.length_c   1.000
_cell.angle_alpha   90.00
_cell.angle_beta   90.00
_cell.angle_gamma   90.00
#
_symmetry.space_group_name_H-M   'P 1'
#
loop_
_entity.id
_entity.type
_entity.pdbx_description
1 polymer ?
#
loop_
_entity_poly.entity_id
_entity_poly.type
_entity_poly.pdbx_seq_one_letter_code
_entity_poly.pdbx_strand_id
1 'polypeptide(L)'
;MPYDCQGYNYCQNNGKCFQDNSTCPTTSICMCEKCYYGNKCQFSTKGFSLSLDVIFGYHIKPFVALFKQLKVVKLYTALTIIMFILGFINGSLSILIFQTKSSVVVGCGIYLLTTSIISLLTISIFTIKYWQLILFQMNVITNRSFLYVNCRDSAPLVNCLFTNVLLKTLLSSDDWLNACVAIERAFTAIQGSNFSKLKSKYIAKCVLPIIFLLTIISYIHDPKSRELFDDEDEPRIWCIVNYSRKLKIFYTFINVFHFLTLFIINFLSALIIIIQVFKTRSKL
;
A
#
# COMPACT_ATOMS: atom_id res chain seq x y z
N MET A 1 -1.54 -24.61 -38.60
CA MET A 1 -0.25 -23.89 -38.52
C MET A 1 -0.48 -22.65 -37.66
N PRO A 2 0.35 -22.38 -36.64
CA PRO A 2 0.07 -21.34 -35.67
C PRO A 2 0.21 -19.97 -36.33
N TYR A 3 -0.79 -19.11 -36.11
CA TYR A 3 -0.91 -17.78 -36.67
C TYR A 3 0.31 -16.92 -36.31
N ASP A 4 1.11 -16.55 -37.32
CA ASP A 4 2.37 -15.82 -37.13
C ASP A 4 2.14 -14.32 -37.30
N CYS A 5 2.41 -13.57 -36.23
CA CYS A 5 2.44 -12.11 -36.26
C CYS A 5 3.73 -11.66 -36.94
N GLN A 6 3.79 -11.84 -38.27
CA GLN A 6 4.84 -11.43 -39.20
C GLN A 6 6.25 -11.33 -38.60
N GLY A 7 6.73 -12.44 -38.00
CA GLY A 7 8.15 -12.64 -37.71
C GLY A 7 8.78 -11.79 -36.60
N TYR A 8 8.02 -10.94 -35.90
CA TYR A 8 8.52 -10.24 -34.72
C TYR A 8 7.53 -10.38 -33.56
N ASN A 9 8.05 -10.83 -32.41
CA ASN A 9 7.36 -11.06 -31.14
C ASN A 9 6.49 -9.87 -30.67
N TYR A 10 5.34 -9.65 -31.32
CA TYR A 10 4.43 -8.54 -31.01
C TYR A 10 3.87 -8.67 -29.59
N CYS A 11 3.53 -9.90 -29.20
CA CYS A 11 3.15 -10.23 -27.83
C CYS A 11 4.40 -10.63 -27.02
N GLN A 12 4.57 -10.00 -25.87
CA GLN A 12 5.64 -10.30 -24.91
C GLN A 12 5.22 -11.45 -23.98
N ASN A 13 6.17 -11.97 -23.20
CA ASN A 13 5.93 -12.94 -22.12
C ASN A 13 5.11 -14.18 -22.55
N ASN A 14 5.42 -14.75 -23.72
CA ASN A 14 4.71 -15.90 -24.30
C ASN A 14 3.21 -15.67 -24.57
N GLY A 15 2.77 -14.41 -24.72
CA GLY A 15 1.41 -14.09 -25.13
C GLY A 15 1.08 -14.68 -26.50
N LYS A 16 -0.13 -15.24 -26.66
CA LYS A 16 -0.62 -15.75 -27.94
C LYS A 16 -1.16 -14.60 -28.77
N CYS A 17 -0.62 -14.42 -29.96
CA CYS A 17 -1.03 -13.36 -30.87
C CYS A 17 -2.19 -13.84 -31.77
N PHE A 18 -3.20 -13.00 -31.94
CA PHE A 18 -4.30 -13.21 -32.89
C PHE A 18 -4.41 -11.99 -33.81
N GLN A 19 -4.68 -12.23 -35.09
CA GLN A 19 -4.84 -11.18 -36.10
C GLN A 19 -6.18 -11.34 -36.80
N ASP A 20 -6.71 -10.26 -37.35
CA ASP A 20 -7.97 -10.23 -38.10
C ASP A 20 -7.87 -10.80 -39.51
N ASN A 21 -6.73 -10.61 -40.20
CA ASN A 21 -6.50 -11.12 -41.56
C ASN A 21 -5.09 -11.70 -41.72
N SER A 22 -4.98 -12.86 -42.38
CA SER A 22 -3.72 -13.57 -42.62
C SER A 22 -2.77 -12.88 -43.59
N THR A 23 -3.29 -12.01 -44.47
CA THR A 23 -2.54 -11.47 -45.62
C THR A 23 -2.25 -9.98 -45.49
N CYS A 24 -3.13 -9.24 -44.82
CA CYS A 24 -2.96 -7.81 -44.52
C CYS A 24 -3.65 -7.49 -43.19
N PRO A 25 -2.99 -7.77 -42.05
CA PRO A 25 -3.60 -7.57 -40.74
C PRO A 25 -3.81 -6.08 -40.47
N THR A 26 -5.02 -5.70 -40.08
CA THR A 26 -5.35 -4.33 -39.65
C THR A 26 -5.44 -4.21 -38.13
N THR A 27 -5.67 -5.32 -37.43
CA THR A 27 -5.73 -5.37 -35.97
C THR A 27 -5.09 -6.65 -35.44
N SER A 28 -4.31 -6.50 -34.37
CA SER A 28 -3.66 -7.60 -33.65
C SER A 28 -3.97 -7.52 -32.17
N ILE A 29 -4.35 -8.65 -31.56
CA ILE A 29 -4.65 -8.75 -30.14
C ILE A 29 -3.81 -9.84 -29.48
N CYS A 30 -3.26 -9.54 -28.31
CA CYS A 30 -2.51 -10.49 -27.50
C CYS A 30 -3.39 -11.12 -26.42
N MET A 31 -3.44 -12.44 -26.39
CA MET A 31 -3.98 -13.22 -25.28
C MET A 31 -2.84 -13.60 -24.34
N CYS A 32 -2.85 -13.00 -23.15
CA CYS A 32 -1.79 -13.19 -22.18
C CYS A 32 -1.90 -14.52 -21.45
N GLU A 33 -0.74 -15.11 -21.12
CA GLU A 33 -0.69 -16.21 -20.18
C GLU A 33 -1.15 -15.77 -18.78
N LYS A 34 -1.51 -16.75 -17.94
CA LYS A 34 -1.84 -16.49 -16.54
C LYS A 34 -0.73 -15.66 -15.91
N CYS A 35 -1.13 -14.66 -15.12
CA CYS A 35 -0.22 -13.74 -14.47
C CYS A 35 0.44 -12.70 -15.39
N TYR A 36 -0.02 -12.50 -16.63
CA TYR A 36 0.45 -11.42 -17.49
C TYR A 36 -0.70 -10.56 -18.04
N TYR A 37 -0.44 -9.28 -18.32
CA TYR A 37 -1.45 -8.28 -18.74
C TYR A 37 -0.84 -7.11 -19.51
N GLY A 38 -1.70 -6.23 -20.02
CA GLY A 38 -1.37 -5.18 -20.98
C GLY A 38 -1.65 -5.62 -22.41
N ASN A 39 -1.72 -4.66 -23.34
CA ASN A 39 -2.10 -4.92 -24.73
C ASN A 39 -1.11 -5.83 -25.46
N LYS A 40 0.15 -5.88 -25.01
CA LYS A 40 1.22 -6.77 -25.49
C LYS A 40 1.64 -7.82 -24.45
N CYS A 41 0.87 -8.01 -23.37
CA CYS A 41 1.24 -8.90 -22.24
C CYS A 41 2.55 -8.52 -21.53
N GLN A 42 2.93 -7.25 -21.59
CA GLN A 42 4.21 -6.72 -21.09
C GLN A 42 4.32 -6.74 -19.56
N PHE A 43 3.20 -6.78 -18.84
CA PHE A 43 3.17 -6.74 -17.38
C PHE A 43 3.02 -8.16 -16.81
N SER A 44 3.79 -8.53 -15.77
CA SER A 44 3.71 -9.84 -15.09
C SER A 44 3.42 -9.81 -13.58
N THR A 45 2.30 -10.33 -13.07
CA THR A 45 1.91 -10.37 -11.62
C THR A 45 3.03 -10.86 -10.69
N LYS A 46 4.04 -11.56 -11.22
CA LYS A 46 5.26 -12.00 -10.51
C LYS A 46 6.14 -10.83 -10.02
N GLY A 47 6.10 -9.64 -10.60
CA GLY A 47 6.84 -8.44 -10.16
C GLY A 47 6.02 -7.49 -9.27
N PHE A 48 4.73 -7.78 -9.07
CA PHE A 48 3.80 -6.79 -8.54
C PHE A 48 3.72 -6.80 -7.02
N SER A 49 4.18 -5.72 -6.40
CA SER A 49 3.51 -5.27 -5.19
C SER A 49 2.08 -4.85 -5.56
N LEU A 50 1.06 -5.21 -4.77
CA LEU A 50 -0.31 -4.71 -4.90
C LEU A 50 -0.32 -3.17 -4.81
N SER A 51 -0.11 -2.48 -5.93
CA SER A 51 -0.15 -1.03 -6.00
C SER A 51 -1.38 -0.58 -6.77
N LEU A 52 -1.99 0.50 -6.27
CA LEU A 52 -3.14 1.16 -6.87
C LEU A 52 -2.92 1.45 -8.36
N ASP A 53 -1.70 1.89 -8.72
CA ASP A 53 -1.31 2.28 -10.08
C ASP A 53 -1.52 1.17 -11.09
N VAL A 54 -1.33 -0.07 -10.67
CA VAL A 54 -1.36 -1.25 -11.53
C VAL A 54 -2.76 -1.85 -11.59
N ILE A 55 -3.41 -2.00 -10.42
CA ILE A 55 -4.74 -2.62 -10.32
C ILE A 55 -5.77 -1.71 -11.00
N PHE A 56 -5.63 -0.40 -10.83
CA PHE A 56 -6.64 0.55 -11.23
C PHE A 56 -6.26 1.36 -12.48
N GLY A 57 -4.97 1.59 -12.74
CA GLY A 57 -4.49 2.41 -13.85
C GLY A 57 -5.01 1.95 -15.22
N TYR A 58 -5.16 0.63 -15.45
CA TYR A 58 -5.61 0.10 -16.73
C TYR A 58 -7.07 0.45 -17.04
N HIS A 59 -7.90 0.59 -16.00
CA HIS A 59 -9.31 0.95 -16.15
C HIS A 59 -9.54 2.43 -16.47
N ILE A 60 -8.53 3.29 -16.35
CA ILE A 60 -8.65 4.72 -16.65
C ILE A 60 -8.28 4.94 -18.11
N LYS A 61 -9.18 5.58 -18.89
CA LYS A 61 -8.89 5.91 -20.29
C LYS A 61 -8.20 7.28 -20.41
N PRO A 62 -7.15 7.43 -21.22
CA PRO A 62 -6.51 8.72 -21.46
C PRO A 62 -7.46 9.69 -22.19
N PHE A 63 -7.32 11.00 -21.93
CA PHE A 63 -8.09 12.09 -22.54
C PHE A 63 -9.62 12.04 -22.38
N VAL A 64 -10.14 11.16 -21.54
CA VAL A 64 -11.58 11.07 -21.24
C VAL A 64 -11.85 11.70 -19.88
N ALA A 65 -12.75 12.69 -19.84
CA ALA A 65 -13.17 13.33 -18.58
C ALA A 65 -13.75 12.30 -17.59
N LEU A 66 -13.53 12.51 -16.28
CA LEU A 66 -13.94 11.59 -15.21
C LEU A 66 -15.41 11.15 -15.28
N PHE A 67 -16.31 12.08 -15.64
CA PHE A 67 -17.74 11.81 -15.78
C PHE A 67 -18.10 10.91 -16.97
N LYS A 68 -17.21 10.75 -17.95
CA LYS A 68 -17.36 9.90 -19.13
C LYS A 68 -16.51 8.62 -19.07
N GLN A 69 -15.73 8.43 -18.00
CA GLN A 69 -14.95 7.21 -17.77
C GLN A 69 -15.84 5.97 -17.58
N LEU A 70 -15.21 4.79 -17.61
CA LEU A 70 -15.85 3.51 -17.34
C LEU A 70 -16.58 3.50 -15.98
N LYS A 71 -17.68 2.74 -15.89
CA LYS A 71 -18.45 2.59 -14.64
C LYS A 71 -17.59 2.16 -13.46
N VAL A 72 -16.58 1.33 -13.73
CA VAL A 72 -15.57 0.87 -12.75
C VAL A 72 -14.83 2.07 -12.13
N VAL A 73 -14.31 3.00 -12.94
CA VAL A 73 -13.60 4.20 -12.45
C VAL A 73 -14.48 5.10 -11.60
N LYS A 74 -15.77 5.25 -11.96
CA LYS A 74 -16.74 6.02 -11.18
C LYS A 74 -17.01 5.37 -9.82
N LEU A 75 -17.18 4.05 -9.79
CA LEU A 75 -17.38 3.29 -8.56
C LEU A 75 -16.19 3.44 -7.61
N TYR A 76 -14.96 3.23 -8.10
CA TYR A 76 -13.76 3.40 -7.29
C TYR A 76 -13.58 4.84 -6.80
N THR A 77 -13.91 5.85 -7.62
CA THR A 77 -13.91 7.25 -7.20
C THR A 77 -14.88 7.49 -6.04
N ALA A 78 -16.10 6.97 -6.15
CA ALA A 78 -17.10 7.09 -5.09
C ALA A 78 -16.66 6.40 -3.80
N LEU A 79 -16.12 5.18 -3.90
CA LEU A 79 -15.59 4.45 -2.74
C LEU A 79 -14.44 5.20 -2.06
N THR A 80 -13.47 5.73 -2.82
CA THR A 80 -12.36 6.51 -2.26
C THR A 80 -12.85 7.76 -1.53
N ILE A 81 -13.84 8.48 -2.08
CA ILE A 81 -14.42 9.66 -1.41
C ILE A 81 -15.13 9.26 -0.11
N ILE A 82 -15.92 8.18 -0.12
CA ILE A 82 -16.60 7.66 1.08
C ILE A 82 -15.59 7.25 2.15
N MET A 83 -14.56 6.49 1.77
CA MET A 83 -13.48 6.08 2.67
C MET A 83 -12.76 7.28 3.28
N PHE A 84 -12.51 8.34 2.48
CA PHE A 84 -11.90 9.57 2.98
C PHE A 84 -12.79 10.26 4.01
N ILE A 85 -14.08 10.48 3.72
CA ILE A 85 -15.00 11.17 4.63
C ILE A 85 -15.13 10.40 5.95
N LEU A 86 -15.42 9.10 5.89
CA LEU A 86 -15.59 8.27 7.09
C LEU A 86 -14.28 8.17 7.88
N GLY A 87 -13.16 7.94 7.20
CA GLY A 87 -11.83 7.85 7.82
C GLY A 87 -11.42 9.17 8.48
N PHE A 88 -11.72 10.30 7.85
CA PHE A 88 -11.38 11.62 8.37
C PHE A 88 -12.19 11.97 9.62
N ILE A 89 -13.50 11.69 9.61
CA ILE A 89 -14.37 11.89 10.79
C ILE A 89 -13.90 10.99 11.93
N ASN A 90 -13.71 9.69 11.67
CA ASN A 90 -13.28 8.73 12.70
C ASN A 90 -11.91 9.09 13.29
N GLY A 91 -10.94 9.43 12.45
CA GLY A 91 -9.60 9.84 12.89
C GLY A 91 -9.64 11.11 13.73
N SER A 92 -10.40 12.12 13.29
CA SER A 92 -10.54 13.39 14.03
C SER A 92 -11.17 13.19 15.41
N LEU A 93 -12.28 12.45 15.49
CA LEU A 93 -12.93 12.13 16.77
C LEU A 93 -12.01 11.32 17.70
N SER A 94 -11.30 10.34 17.16
CA SER A 94 -10.36 9.52 17.93
C SER A 94 -9.21 10.35 18.51
N ILE A 95 -8.66 11.29 17.72
CA ILE A 95 -7.63 12.22 18.20
C ILE A 95 -8.17 13.05 19.35
N LEU A 96 -9.36 13.64 19.23
CA LEU A 96 -9.98 14.43 20.31
C LEU A 96 -10.15 13.62 21.60
N ILE A 97 -10.59 12.36 21.47
CA ILE A 97 -10.80 11.46 22.62
C ILE A 97 -9.46 11.07 23.27
N PHE A 98 -8.48 10.64 22.48
CA PHE A 98 -7.22 10.11 23.03
C PHE A 98 -6.23 11.18 23.45
N GLN A 99 -6.39 12.44 23.03
CA GLN A 99 -5.62 13.58 23.55
C GLN A 99 -5.98 13.95 24.99
N THR A 100 -7.10 13.45 25.52
CA THR A 100 -7.50 13.69 26.90
C THR A 100 -6.43 13.24 27.90
N LYS A 101 -6.23 14.03 28.97
CA LYS A 101 -5.22 13.73 30.01
C LYS A 101 -5.42 12.36 30.65
N SER A 102 -6.66 11.87 30.73
CA SER A 102 -7.02 10.54 31.28
C SER A 102 -6.50 9.39 30.42
N SER A 103 -6.54 9.53 29.09
CA SER A 103 -6.09 8.49 28.16
C SER A 103 -4.56 8.39 28.10
N VAL A 104 -3.86 9.54 28.12
CA VAL A 104 -2.39 9.63 27.99
C VAL A 104 -1.65 9.38 29.32
N VAL A 105 -2.34 8.89 30.35
CA VAL A 105 -1.69 8.47 31.61
C VAL A 105 -0.91 7.17 31.42
N VAL A 106 -1.34 6.31 30.50
CA VAL A 106 -0.73 5.01 30.19
C VAL A 106 -0.20 4.98 28.75
N GLY A 107 0.79 4.12 28.51
CA GLY A 107 1.39 3.89 27.18
C GLY A 107 0.35 3.54 26.12
N CYS A 108 -0.66 2.73 26.47
CA CYS A 108 -1.72 2.33 25.56
C CYS A 108 -2.45 3.53 24.93
N GLY A 109 -2.71 4.58 25.71
CA GLY A 109 -3.36 5.79 25.19
C GLY A 109 -2.44 6.61 24.29
N ILE A 110 -1.13 6.58 24.52
CA ILE A 110 -0.14 7.20 23.62
C ILE A 110 -0.14 6.48 22.28
N TYR A 111 -0.10 5.14 22.26
CA TYR A 111 -0.16 4.36 21.02
C TYR A 111 -1.48 4.60 20.27
N LEU A 112 -2.62 4.64 20.97
CA LEU A 112 -3.94 4.91 20.36
C LEU A 112 -4.04 6.32 19.77
N LEU A 113 -3.45 7.32 20.43
CA LEU A 113 -3.35 8.66 19.88
C LEU A 113 -2.47 8.68 18.63
N THR A 114 -1.31 8.03 18.67
CA THR A 114 -0.42 7.97 17.51
C THR A 114 -1.04 7.25 16.33
N THR A 115 -1.68 6.09 16.52
CA THR A 115 -2.41 5.35 15.47
C THR A 115 -3.54 6.19 14.87
N SER A 116 -4.26 6.96 15.68
CA SER A 116 -5.30 7.87 15.17
C SER A 116 -4.73 8.96 14.23
N ILE A 117 -3.56 9.52 14.58
CA ILE A 117 -2.85 10.48 13.73
C ILE A 117 -2.32 9.80 12.45
N ILE A 118 -1.69 8.64 12.58
CA ILE A 118 -1.18 7.86 11.43
C ILE A 118 -2.33 7.50 10.48
N SER A 119 -3.45 7.04 11.00
CA SER A 119 -4.64 6.67 10.21
C SER A 119 -5.17 7.86 9.42
N LEU A 120 -5.23 9.05 10.04
CA LEU A 120 -5.66 10.29 9.37
C LEU A 120 -4.68 10.71 8.25
N LEU A 121 -3.37 10.60 8.51
CA LEU A 121 -2.35 10.84 7.49
C LEU A 121 -2.43 9.83 6.34
N THR A 122 -2.62 8.54 6.67
CA THR A 122 -2.71 7.43 5.72
C THR A 122 -3.86 7.63 4.76
N ILE A 123 -5.08 7.92 5.26
CA ILE A 123 -6.25 8.12 4.39
C ILE A 123 -6.10 9.38 3.52
N SER A 124 -5.45 10.43 4.05
CA SER A 124 -5.17 11.65 3.30
C SER A 124 -4.17 11.40 2.16
N ILE A 125 -3.04 10.73 2.45
CA ILE A 125 -2.03 10.38 1.45
C ILE A 125 -2.57 9.40 0.41
N PHE A 126 -3.36 8.41 0.82
CA PHE A 126 -4.04 7.49 -0.10
C PHE A 126 -4.96 8.25 -1.07
N THR A 127 -5.74 9.20 -0.57
CA THR A 127 -6.64 10.02 -1.39
C THR A 127 -5.87 10.92 -2.36
N ILE A 128 -4.79 11.55 -1.89
CA ILE A 128 -3.89 12.34 -2.75
C ILE A 128 -3.30 11.45 -3.86
N LYS A 129 -2.80 10.26 -3.51
CA LYS A 129 -2.24 9.31 -4.47
C LYS A 129 -3.29 8.87 -5.51
N TYR A 130 -4.52 8.61 -5.07
CA TYR A 130 -5.62 8.25 -5.98
C TYR A 130 -5.89 9.35 -7.01
N TRP A 131 -5.98 10.61 -6.56
CA TRP A 131 -6.20 11.73 -7.48
C TRP A 131 -5.00 11.97 -8.40
N GLN A 132 -3.78 11.81 -7.90
CA GLN A 132 -2.58 11.84 -8.74
C GLN A 132 -2.65 10.79 -9.87
N LEU A 133 -3.02 9.54 -9.55
CA LEU A 133 -3.18 8.48 -10.54
C LEU A 133 -4.24 8.84 -11.61
N ILE A 134 -5.41 9.36 -11.20
CA ILE A 134 -6.47 9.77 -12.12
C ILE A 134 -6.00 10.89 -13.06
N LEU A 135 -5.42 11.96 -12.51
CA LEU A 135 -4.96 13.12 -13.28
C LEU A 135 -3.87 12.74 -14.29
N PHE A 136 -3.02 11.80 -13.89
CA PHE A 136 -1.94 11.29 -14.71
C PHE A 136 -2.44 10.38 -15.84
N GLN A 137 -3.24 9.37 -15.52
CA GLN A 137 -3.76 8.42 -16.52
C GLN A 137 -4.75 9.08 -17.49
N MET A 138 -5.44 10.16 -17.08
CA MET A 138 -6.26 10.98 -17.98
C MET A 138 -5.44 11.91 -18.88
N ASN A 139 -4.12 11.97 -18.72
CA ASN A 139 -3.20 12.86 -19.43
C ASN A 139 -3.58 14.35 -19.30
N VAL A 140 -4.13 14.72 -18.14
CA VAL A 140 -4.46 16.13 -17.79
C VAL A 140 -3.20 16.86 -17.35
N ILE A 141 -2.32 16.17 -16.63
CA ILE A 141 -0.99 16.66 -16.26
C ILE A 141 0.01 16.04 -17.24
N THR A 142 0.33 16.79 -18.30
CA THR A 142 1.31 16.44 -19.34
C THR A 142 2.72 16.92 -19.01
N ASN A 143 2.88 17.67 -17.92
CA ASN A 143 4.11 18.40 -17.63
C ASN A 143 5.22 17.42 -17.32
N ARG A 144 6.03 17.10 -18.33
CA ARG A 144 7.09 16.10 -18.23
C ARG A 144 8.05 16.44 -17.11
N SER A 145 8.29 17.69 -16.71
CA SER A 145 9.12 18.02 -15.54
C SER A 145 8.50 17.66 -14.18
N PHE A 146 7.17 17.58 -14.07
CA PHE A 146 6.45 17.02 -12.91
C PHE A 146 6.50 15.48 -12.89
N LEU A 147 6.92 14.89 -14.02
CA LEU A 147 6.88 13.48 -14.38
C LEU A 147 8.28 12.85 -14.61
N TYR A 148 9.27 13.69 -14.83
CA TYR A 148 10.53 13.47 -15.51
C TYR A 148 11.42 14.69 -15.21
N VAL A 149 11.91 14.78 -13.99
CA VAL A 149 13.19 15.45 -13.77
C VAL A 149 14.26 14.40 -14.07
N ASN A 150 14.85 14.50 -15.26
CA ASN A 150 16.08 13.90 -15.76
C ASN A 150 16.38 12.43 -15.40
N CYS A 151 16.01 11.49 -16.28
CA CYS A 151 16.68 10.20 -16.40
C CYS A 151 18.05 10.36 -17.09
N ARG A 152 19.03 10.89 -16.37
CA ARG A 152 20.45 10.56 -16.56
C ARG A 152 21.12 10.80 -15.21
N ASP A 153 21.45 9.71 -14.54
CA ASP A 153 22.22 9.63 -13.29
C ASP A 153 21.66 10.45 -12.11
N SER A 154 21.05 9.75 -11.14
CA SER A 154 20.66 10.20 -9.79
C SER A 154 19.34 11.00 -9.59
N ALA A 155 18.31 10.26 -9.16
CA ALA A 155 17.28 10.66 -8.18
C ALA A 155 16.14 11.63 -8.61
N PRO A 156 14.96 11.55 -7.97
CA PRO A 156 13.87 10.65 -8.34
C PRO A 156 12.55 11.40 -8.62
N LEU A 157 11.59 10.72 -9.25
CA LEU A 157 10.19 11.16 -9.28
C LEU A 157 9.60 11.13 -7.84
N VAL A 158 9.80 12.20 -7.08
CA VAL A 158 9.55 12.26 -5.64
C VAL A 158 8.11 11.86 -5.31
N ASN A 159 7.08 12.35 -6.01
CA ASN A 159 5.69 12.11 -5.58
C ASN A 159 5.20 10.66 -5.71
N CYS A 160 5.47 9.96 -6.82
CA CYS A 160 5.00 8.58 -6.99
C CYS A 160 5.78 7.61 -6.07
N LEU A 161 7.09 7.83 -5.94
CA LEU A 161 7.98 7.00 -5.14
C LEU A 161 7.76 7.20 -3.64
N PHE A 162 7.69 8.48 -3.24
CA PHE A 162 7.54 8.88 -1.85
C PHE A 162 6.16 8.52 -1.32
N THR A 163 5.07 8.79 -2.05
CA THR A 163 3.72 8.45 -1.56
C THR A 163 3.55 6.94 -1.37
N ASN A 164 4.13 6.11 -2.24
CA ASN A 164 4.11 4.66 -2.10
C ASN A 164 4.86 4.18 -0.85
N VAL A 165 6.11 4.61 -0.67
CA VAL A 165 6.90 4.21 0.49
C VAL A 165 6.34 4.78 1.78
N LEU A 166 5.95 6.05 1.78
CA LEU A 166 5.33 6.70 2.93
C LEU A 166 4.06 5.96 3.33
N LEU A 167 3.18 5.62 2.39
CA LEU A 167 1.95 4.88 2.69
C LEU A 167 2.25 3.49 3.27
N LYS A 168 3.21 2.75 2.71
CA LYS A 168 3.63 1.43 3.25
C LYS A 168 4.21 1.55 4.67
N THR A 169 5.07 2.54 4.90
CA THR A 169 5.67 2.80 6.21
C THR A 169 4.60 3.17 7.23
N LEU A 170 3.66 4.05 6.88
CA LEU A 170 2.56 4.46 7.76
C LEU A 170 1.66 3.28 8.12
N LEU A 171 1.22 2.51 7.13
CA LEU A 171 0.40 1.31 7.33
C LEU A 171 1.09 0.29 8.25
N SER A 172 2.35 -0.04 7.95
CA SER A 172 3.10 -0.98 8.76
C SER A 172 3.34 -0.48 10.19
N SER A 173 3.57 0.83 10.36
CA SER A 173 3.73 1.42 11.70
C SER A 173 2.44 1.37 12.49
N ASP A 174 1.29 1.60 11.85
CA ASP A 174 -0.03 1.46 12.48
C ASP A 174 -0.24 0.04 13.01
N ASP A 175 0.06 -0.98 12.20
CA ASP A 175 -0.06 -2.38 12.60
C ASP A 175 0.82 -2.73 13.82
N TRP A 176 2.07 -2.26 13.84
CA TRP A 176 2.98 -2.47 14.98
C TRP A 176 2.51 -1.74 16.24
N LEU A 177 1.95 -0.53 16.12
CA LEU A 177 1.40 0.17 17.27
C LEU A 177 0.15 -0.53 17.81
N ASN A 178 -0.70 -1.07 16.94
CA ASN A 178 -1.82 -1.91 17.35
C ASN A 178 -1.35 -3.18 18.08
N ALA A 179 -0.25 -3.80 17.63
CA ALA A 179 0.39 -4.90 18.35
C ALA A 179 0.92 -4.47 19.72
N CYS A 180 1.52 -3.28 19.83
CA CYS A 180 1.92 -2.72 21.14
C CYS A 180 0.73 -2.49 22.07
N VAL A 181 -0.41 -2.02 21.55
CA VAL A 181 -1.67 -1.91 22.31
C VAL A 181 -2.10 -3.29 22.81
N ALA A 182 -2.07 -4.33 21.96
CA ALA A 182 -2.43 -5.68 22.36
C ALA A 182 -1.50 -6.25 23.44
N ILE A 183 -0.18 -6.01 23.32
CA ILE A 183 0.82 -6.40 24.32
C ILE A 183 0.54 -5.70 25.65
N GLU A 184 0.33 -4.38 25.64
CA GLU A 184 0.14 -3.62 26.87
C GLU A 184 -1.17 -4.00 27.58
N ARG A 185 -2.24 -4.28 26.82
CA ARG A 185 -3.50 -4.81 27.38
C ARG A 185 -3.30 -6.18 28.02
N ALA A 186 -2.54 -7.07 27.39
CA ALA A 186 -2.21 -8.37 27.97
C ALA A 186 -1.38 -8.25 29.26
N PHE A 187 -0.38 -7.37 29.29
CA PHE A 187 0.39 -7.08 30.51
C PHE A 187 -0.45 -6.47 31.63
N THR A 188 -1.37 -5.57 31.28
CA THR A 188 -2.30 -4.98 32.24
C THR A 188 -3.18 -6.07 32.88
N ALA A 189 -3.68 -7.03 32.08
CA ALA A 189 -4.46 -8.15 32.57
C ALA A 189 -3.65 -9.12 33.47
N ILE A 190 -2.35 -9.31 33.19
CA ILE A 190 -1.48 -10.16 34.02
C ILE A 190 -1.12 -9.47 35.34
N GLN A 191 -0.72 -8.19 35.30
CA GLN A 191 -0.19 -7.49 36.48
C GLN A 191 -1.28 -6.92 37.39
N GLY A 192 -2.48 -6.67 36.88
CA GLY A 192 -3.60 -6.15 37.65
C GLY A 192 -3.22 -4.86 38.40
N SER A 193 -3.35 -4.88 39.72
CA SER A 193 -3.03 -3.74 40.60
C SER A 193 -1.55 -3.36 40.62
N ASN A 194 -0.65 -4.28 40.25
CA ASN A 194 0.80 -4.03 40.24
C ASN A 194 1.28 -3.33 38.94
N PHE A 195 0.37 -3.01 38.01
CA PHE A 195 0.73 -2.36 36.76
C PHE A 195 1.18 -0.91 36.97
N SER A 196 2.44 -0.64 36.63
CA SER A 196 3.01 0.71 36.73
C SER A 196 2.72 1.55 35.48
N LYS A 197 1.79 2.50 35.62
CA LYS A 197 1.42 3.46 34.56
C LYS A 197 2.60 4.32 34.09
N LEU A 198 3.44 4.76 35.03
CA LEU A 198 4.63 5.56 34.77
C LEU A 198 5.65 4.82 33.90
N LYS A 199 5.91 3.55 34.23
CA LYS A 199 6.81 2.69 33.45
C LYS A 199 6.25 2.43 32.05
N SER A 200 4.95 2.14 31.93
CA SER A 200 4.32 1.89 30.62
C SER A 200 4.38 3.13 29.72
N LYS A 201 4.13 4.32 30.28
CA LYS A 201 4.27 5.60 29.56
C LYS A 201 5.68 5.86 29.07
N TYR A 202 6.69 5.57 29.88
CA TYR A 202 8.10 5.71 29.49
C TYR A 202 8.46 4.76 28.33
N ILE A 203 8.09 3.48 28.46
CA ILE A 203 8.32 2.47 27.41
C ILE A 203 7.67 2.90 26.10
N ALA A 204 6.43 3.39 26.13
CA ALA A 204 5.72 3.82 24.93
C ALA A 204 6.45 4.94 24.17
N LYS A 205 7.00 5.92 24.89
CA LYS A 205 7.79 6.99 24.28
C LYS A 205 9.09 6.50 23.63
N CYS A 206 9.69 5.44 24.15
CA CYS A 206 10.90 4.84 23.58
C CYS A 206 10.60 3.93 22.39
N VAL A 207 9.53 3.14 22.46
CA VAL A 207 9.15 2.17 21.42
C VAL A 207 8.64 2.87 20.16
N LEU A 208 7.90 3.97 20.30
CA LEU A 208 7.38 4.76 19.18
C LEU A 208 8.42 5.08 18.09
N PRO A 209 9.53 5.79 18.39
CA PRO A 209 10.53 6.12 17.36
C PRO A 209 11.24 4.88 16.81
N ILE A 210 11.40 3.82 17.61
CA ILE A 210 12.01 2.56 17.15
C ILE A 210 11.14 1.89 16.09
N ILE A 211 9.81 1.85 16.30
CA ILE A 211 8.87 1.28 15.31
C ILE A 211 8.99 2.02 13.99
N PHE A 212 8.93 3.35 13.99
CA PHE A 212 9.06 4.14 12.76
C PHE A 212 10.41 3.92 12.07
N LEU A 213 11.50 3.84 12.83
CA LEU A 213 12.82 3.58 12.27
C LEU A 213 12.88 2.21 11.58
N LEU A 214 12.40 1.16 12.24
CA LEU A 214 12.40 -0.20 11.71
C LEU A 214 11.51 -0.33 10.47
N THR A 215 10.32 0.27 10.47
CA THR A 215 9.42 0.23 9.30
C THR A 215 10.00 0.99 8.12
N ILE A 216 10.63 2.15 8.32
CA ILE A 216 11.32 2.88 7.25
C ILE A 216 12.43 2.02 6.63
N ILE A 217 13.27 1.39 7.46
CA ILE A 217 14.37 0.53 7.00
C ILE A 217 13.82 -0.64 6.18
N SER A 218 12.71 -1.25 6.60
CA SER A 218 12.07 -2.35 5.86
C SER A 218 11.69 -1.98 4.44
N TYR A 219 11.26 -0.73 4.18
CA TYR A 219 10.75 -0.32 2.86
C TYR A 219 11.69 0.57 2.04
N ILE A 220 12.88 0.93 2.57
CA ILE A 220 13.84 1.83 1.90
C ILE A 220 14.36 1.31 0.56
N HIS A 221 14.23 0.00 0.29
CA HIS A 221 14.68 -0.64 -0.95
C HIS A 221 13.67 -0.53 -2.10
N ASP A 222 12.39 -0.29 -1.80
CA ASP A 222 11.30 -0.18 -2.80
C ASP A 222 11.56 0.96 -3.81
N PRO A 223 12.02 2.16 -3.40
CA PRO A 223 12.31 3.27 -4.31
C PRO A 223 13.27 2.93 -5.43
N LYS A 224 14.34 2.20 -5.10
CA LYS A 224 15.45 1.92 -6.01
C LYS A 224 15.08 0.93 -7.11
N SER A 225 14.01 0.18 -6.90
CA SER A 225 13.57 -0.89 -7.83
C SER A 225 12.40 -0.45 -8.71
N ARG A 226 12.01 0.83 -8.67
CA ARG A 226 10.93 1.36 -9.50
C ARG A 226 11.46 1.97 -10.78
N GLU A 227 10.82 1.62 -11.88
CA GLU A 227 11.13 2.11 -13.22
C GLU A 227 9.86 2.69 -13.85
N LEU A 228 10.04 3.70 -14.70
CA LEU A 228 8.97 4.25 -15.53
C LEU A 228 8.94 3.51 -16.86
N PHE A 229 7.74 3.19 -17.31
CA PHE A 229 7.52 2.54 -18.60
C PHE A 229 6.49 3.35 -19.39
N ASP A 230 6.93 3.91 -20.51
CA ASP A 230 6.05 4.59 -21.46
C ASP A 230 5.41 3.53 -22.36
N ASP A 231 4.08 3.58 -22.46
CA ASP A 231 3.34 2.72 -23.37
C ASP A 231 3.39 3.34 -24.78
N GLU A 232 3.92 2.60 -25.76
CA GLU A 232 4.07 3.10 -27.14
C GLU A 232 2.74 3.11 -27.91
N ASP A 233 1.79 2.25 -27.52
CA ASP A 233 0.52 2.09 -28.23
C ASP A 233 -0.59 2.98 -27.64
N GLU A 234 -0.49 3.31 -26.35
CA GLU A 234 -1.39 4.22 -25.67
C GLU A 234 -0.59 5.30 -24.96
N PRO A 235 -0.99 6.59 -25.00
CA PRO A 235 -0.23 7.69 -24.37
C PRO A 235 -0.38 7.67 -22.84
N ARG A 236 0.20 6.64 -22.22
CA ARG A 236 0.18 6.34 -20.79
C ARG A 236 1.60 6.08 -20.33
N ILE A 237 1.82 6.39 -19.06
CA ILE A 237 3.10 6.17 -18.41
C ILE A 237 2.81 5.36 -17.15
N TRP A 238 3.61 4.34 -16.89
CA TRP A 238 3.44 3.39 -15.81
C TRP A 238 4.60 3.49 -14.84
N CYS A 239 4.31 3.40 -13.53
CA CYS A 239 5.35 3.24 -12.50
C CYS A 239 5.32 1.79 -12.01
N ILE A 240 6.27 0.99 -12.47
CA ILE A 240 6.30 -0.46 -12.24
C ILE A 240 7.50 -0.78 -11.36
N VAL A 241 7.32 -1.79 -10.51
CA VAL A 241 8.42 -2.31 -9.68
C VAL A 241 9.08 -3.46 -10.41
N ASN A 242 10.37 -3.33 -10.65
CA ASN A 242 11.19 -4.36 -11.27
C ASN A 242 12.25 -4.84 -10.27
N TYR A 243 11.85 -5.78 -9.41
CA TYR A 243 12.76 -6.34 -8.41
C TYR A 243 13.76 -7.33 -9.03
N SER A 244 15.05 -7.12 -8.74
CA SER A 244 16.05 -8.17 -8.92
C SER A 244 15.69 -9.41 -8.08
N ARG A 245 16.14 -10.60 -8.49
CA ARG A 245 15.82 -11.87 -7.80
C ARG A 245 16.13 -11.82 -6.29
N LYS A 246 17.25 -11.20 -5.90
CA LYS A 246 17.66 -11.03 -4.50
C LYS A 246 16.70 -10.10 -3.74
N LEU A 247 16.35 -8.95 -4.34
CA LEU A 247 15.42 -7.99 -3.73
C LEU A 247 14.01 -8.56 -3.61
N LYS A 248 13.57 -9.36 -4.57
CA LYS A 248 12.27 -10.04 -4.49
C LYS A 248 12.19 -11.02 -3.31
N ILE A 249 13.26 -11.78 -3.06
CA ILE A 249 13.32 -12.68 -1.90
C ILE A 249 13.28 -11.86 -0.61
N PHE A 250 14.08 -10.80 -0.52
CA PHE A 250 14.09 -9.90 0.63
C PHE A 250 12.72 -9.26 0.89
N TYR A 251 12.08 -8.70 -0.14
CA TYR A 251 10.74 -8.12 -0.06
C TYR A 251 9.70 -9.14 0.43
N THR A 252 9.75 -10.36 -0.11
CA THR A 252 8.86 -11.46 0.31
C THR A 252 9.08 -11.80 1.78
N PHE A 253 10.34 -11.91 2.21
CA PHE A 253 10.69 -12.19 3.60
C PHE A 253 10.18 -11.10 4.54
N ILE A 254 10.42 -9.82 4.21
CA ILE A 254 9.97 -8.67 5.02
C ILE A 254 8.44 -8.66 5.16
N ASN A 255 7.70 -8.88 4.07
CA ASN A 255 6.24 -8.94 4.13
C ASN A 255 5.75 -10.09 5.01
N VAL A 256 6.32 -11.30 4.85
CA VAL A 256 5.96 -12.45 5.68
C VAL A 256 6.31 -12.20 7.14
N PHE A 257 7.47 -11.61 7.42
CA PHE A 257 7.91 -11.27 8.77
C PHE A 257 6.95 -10.28 9.44
N HIS A 258 6.63 -9.17 8.77
CA HIS A 258 5.69 -8.19 9.31
C HIS A 258 4.31 -8.82 9.55
N PHE A 259 3.79 -9.58 8.59
CA PHE A 259 2.49 -10.24 8.74
C PHE A 259 2.47 -11.27 9.88
N LEU A 260 3.40 -12.23 9.86
CA LEU A 260 3.38 -13.36 10.79
C LEU A 260 3.70 -12.94 12.23
N THR A 261 4.65 -12.02 12.41
CA THR A 261 5.01 -11.54 13.76
C THR A 261 3.84 -10.82 14.40
N LEU A 262 3.17 -9.93 13.65
CA LEU A 262 1.99 -9.21 14.13
C LEU A 262 0.83 -10.15 14.42
N PHE A 263 0.62 -11.18 13.59
CA PHE A 263 -0.39 -12.19 13.82
C PHE A 263 -0.14 -12.95 15.13
N ILE A 264 1.09 -13.44 15.35
CA ILE A 264 1.46 -14.18 16.56
C ILE A 264 1.27 -13.30 17.81
N ILE A 265 1.74 -12.04 17.78
CA ILE A 265 1.58 -11.12 18.90
C ILE A 265 0.11 -10.93 19.26
N ASN A 266 -0.73 -10.58 18.29
CA ASN A 266 -2.15 -10.34 18.55
C ASN A 266 -2.87 -11.59 19.04
N PHE A 267 -2.57 -12.76 18.46
CA PHE A 267 -3.14 -14.03 18.87
C PHE A 267 -2.77 -14.39 20.31
N LEU A 268 -1.48 -14.32 20.66
CA LEU A 268 -1.01 -14.60 22.02
C LEU A 268 -1.57 -13.61 23.04
N SER A 269 -1.59 -12.31 22.72
CA SER A 269 -2.19 -11.29 23.58
C SER A 269 -3.68 -11.55 23.83
N ALA A 270 -4.44 -11.92 22.81
CA ALA A 270 -5.86 -12.26 22.95
C ALA A 270 -6.07 -13.48 23.86
N LEU A 271 -5.29 -14.56 23.66
CA LEU A 271 -5.33 -15.74 24.50
C LEU A 271 -5.03 -15.42 25.97
N ILE A 272 -3.98 -14.62 26.23
CA ILE A 272 -3.62 -14.19 27.59
C ILE A 272 -4.78 -13.45 28.24
N ILE A 273 -5.39 -12.49 27.55
CA ILE A 273 -6.52 -11.72 28.08
C ILE A 273 -7.69 -12.65 28.43
N ILE A 274 -8.06 -13.55 27.51
CA ILE A 274 -9.17 -14.49 27.72
C ILE A 274 -8.90 -15.36 28.95
N ILE A 275 -7.71 -15.98 29.04
CA ILE A 275 -7.34 -16.84 30.17
C ILE A 275 -7.38 -16.06 31.50
N GLN A 276 -6.88 -14.82 31.53
CA GLN A 276 -6.89 -14.03 32.76
C GLN A 276 -8.30 -13.59 33.16
N VAL A 277 -9.16 -13.26 32.20
CA VAL A 277 -10.56 -12.96 32.48
C VAL A 277 -11.28 -14.17 33.07
N PHE A 278 -11.08 -15.37 32.50
CA PHE A 278 -11.64 -16.61 33.06
C PHE A 278 -11.12 -16.89 34.48
N LYS A 279 -9.81 -16.79 34.72
CA LYS A 279 -9.21 -17.00 36.05
C LYS A 279 -9.70 -16.02 37.10
N THR A 280 -9.95 -14.77 36.70
CA THR A 280 -10.46 -13.75 37.62
C THR A 280 -11.91 -14.03 37.98
N ARG A 281 -12.74 -14.41 37.00
CA ARG A 281 -14.15 -14.76 37.22
C ARG A 281 -14.34 -16.05 38.00
N SER A 282 -13.44 -17.04 37.88
CA SER A 282 -13.52 -18.27 38.66
C SER A 282 -13.09 -18.12 40.13
N LYS A 283 -12.45 -17.00 40.48
CA LYS A 283 -12.02 -16.68 41.85
C LYS A 283 -13.00 -15.76 42.59
N LEU A 284 -13.97 -15.19 41.88
CA LEU A 284 -15.12 -14.44 42.40
C LEU A 284 -16.25 -15.42 42.69
#